data_AF-N4U5F1-F1
#
_entry.id   AF-N4U5F1-F1
#
_cell.length_a   1.000
_cell.length_b   1.000
_cell.length_c   1.000
_cell.angle_alpha   90.00
_cell.angle_beta   90.00
_cell.angle_gamma   90.00
#
_symmetry.space_group_name_H-M   'P 1'
#
loop_
_entity.id
_entity.type
_entity.pdbx_description
1 polymer ?
#
loop_
_entity_poly.entity_id
_entity_poly.type
_entity_poly.pdbx_seq_one_letter_code
_entity_poly.pdbx_strand_id
1 'polypeptide(L)'
;MNGVQARSDCIPNSRKLSDLEEQVIVQYILDLDSRGFPSRHCDVEEMANRLLADCDALPVGKRWAINFIKRQPQLKMRFQRRYDYQRAKCEDLIAICNWFRLVENIIAKYGIRSDDIWNFDETGFMIGMISSGIVVTSSERHRNPKSVQPGDRE
;
A
#
# COMPACT_ATOMS: atom_id res chain seq x y z
N MET A 1 -17.76 22.19 44.80
CA MET A 1 -16.37 22.19 44.31
C MET A 1 -16.34 21.35 43.05
N ASN A 2 -16.22 21.98 41.87
CA ASN A 2 -16.25 21.27 40.60
C ASN A 2 -14.85 20.72 40.33
N GLY A 3 -14.67 19.42 40.55
CA GLY A 3 -13.39 18.73 40.33
C GLY A 3 -13.00 18.77 38.86
N VAL A 4 -11.80 19.26 38.58
CA VAL A 4 -11.22 19.21 37.23
C VAL A 4 -10.90 17.75 36.92
N GLN A 5 -11.44 17.25 35.80
CA GLN A 5 -11.25 15.88 35.33
C GLN A 5 -9.76 15.62 35.04
N ALA A 6 -9.26 14.44 35.41
CA ALA A 6 -7.86 14.09 35.21
C ALA A 6 -7.52 14.11 33.71
N ARG A 7 -6.31 14.57 33.36
CA ARG A 7 -5.86 14.63 31.94
C ARG A 7 -5.89 13.27 31.23
N SER A 8 -5.86 12.16 31.97
CA SER A 8 -6.03 10.79 31.45
C SER A 8 -7.43 10.54 30.89
N ASP A 9 -8.44 11.24 31.43
CA ASP A 9 -9.85 11.03 31.13
C ASP A 9 -10.38 12.07 30.15
N CYS A 10 -9.56 13.09 29.83
CA CYS A 10 -9.85 14.08 28.80
C CYS A 10 -9.47 13.53 27.42
N ILE A 11 -10.46 13.42 26.53
CA ILE A 11 -10.24 13.19 25.10
C ILE A 11 -9.32 14.31 24.60
N PRO A 12 -8.08 14.01 24.15
CA PRO A 12 -7.18 15.05 23.69
C PRO A 12 -7.79 15.72 22.46
N ASN A 13 -7.64 17.04 22.30
CA ASN A 13 -8.13 17.84 21.15
C ASN A 13 -7.72 17.30 19.76
N SER A 14 -6.85 16.29 19.71
CA SER A 14 -6.45 15.54 18.52
C SER A 14 -7.34 14.33 18.17
N ARG A 15 -8.33 13.99 18.99
CA ARG A 15 -9.37 12.97 18.70
C ARG A 15 -10.63 13.70 18.28
N LYS A 16 -10.78 13.88 16.96
CA LYS A 16 -12.00 14.41 16.34
C LYS A 16 -13.04 13.34 16.04
N LEU A 17 -12.60 12.09 15.98
CA LEU A 17 -13.43 10.92 15.73
C LEU A 17 -13.58 10.10 17.01
N SER A 18 -14.71 9.41 17.12
CA SER A 18 -14.98 8.41 18.15
C SER A 18 -14.07 7.18 17.98
N ASP A 19 -13.94 6.38 19.04
CA ASP A 19 -13.13 5.16 19.01
C ASP A 19 -13.64 4.17 17.93
N LEU A 20 -14.95 4.13 17.68
CA LEU A 20 -15.55 3.28 16.64
C LEU A 20 -15.16 3.75 15.24
N GLU A 21 -15.25 5.04 14.96
CA GLU A 21 -14.86 5.62 13.67
C GLU A 21 -13.36 5.45 13.41
N GLU A 22 -12.53 5.66 14.44
CA GLU A 22 -11.09 5.39 14.36
C GLU A 22 -10.82 3.91 14.06
N GLN A 23 -11.57 2.98 14.65
CA GLN A 23 -11.43 1.54 14.40
C GLN A 23 -11.86 1.15 12.97
N VAL A 24 -12.92 1.75 12.44
CA VAL A 24 -13.36 1.54 11.05
C VAL A 24 -12.26 1.98 10.07
N ILE A 25 -11.64 3.13 10.31
CA ILE A 25 -10.50 3.61 9.51
C ILE A 25 -9.33 2.62 9.57
N VAL A 26 -8.97 2.12 10.77
CA VAL A 26 -7.88 1.13 10.92
C VAL A 26 -8.19 -0.13 10.12
N GLN A 27 -9.40 -0.67 10.26
CA GLN A 27 -9.81 -1.89 9.57
C GLN A 27 -9.76 -1.73 8.05
N TYR A 28 -10.22 -0.58 7.55
CA TYR A 28 -10.19 -0.26 6.13
C TYR A 28 -8.75 -0.14 5.59
N ILE A 29 -7.83 0.47 6.34
CA ILE A 29 -6.41 0.54 5.97
C ILE A 29 -5.79 -0.86 5.90
N LEU A 30 -6.09 -1.72 6.87
CA LEU A 30 -5.58 -3.09 6.90
C LEU A 30 -6.11 -3.92 5.72
N ASP A 31 -7.38 -3.75 5.38
CA ASP A 31 -8.01 -4.41 4.23
C ASP A 31 -7.46 -3.90 2.88
N LEU A 32 -7.11 -2.63 2.77
CA LEU A 32 -6.42 -2.09 1.60
C LEU A 32 -4.98 -2.60 1.48
N ASP A 33 -4.27 -2.69 2.60
CA ASP A 33 -2.90 -3.23 2.65
C ASP A 33 -2.85 -4.71 2.26
N SER A 34 -3.84 -5.51 2.70
CA SER A 34 -3.96 -6.93 2.37
C SER A 34 -4.19 -7.17 0.86
N ARG A 35 -4.94 -6.26 0.22
CA ARG A 35 -5.19 -6.27 -1.25
C ARG A 35 -4.03 -5.70 -2.07
N GLY A 36 -2.95 -5.25 -1.44
CA GLY A 36 -1.78 -4.71 -2.13
C GLY A 36 -1.91 -3.24 -2.55
N PHE A 37 -2.87 -2.52 -1.99
CA PHE A 37 -3.11 -1.09 -2.23
C PHE A 37 -2.85 -0.27 -0.95
N PRO A 38 -1.58 -0.13 -0.51
CA PRO A 38 -1.28 0.55 0.74
C PRO A 38 -1.66 2.04 0.65
N SER A 39 -2.42 2.53 1.64
CA SER A 39 -2.92 3.91 1.66
C SER A 39 -1.83 4.92 2.03
N ARG A 40 -1.92 6.15 1.53
CA ARG A 40 -1.08 7.27 1.97
C ARG A 40 -1.72 8.00 3.14
N HIS A 41 -0.93 8.79 3.87
CA HIS A 41 -1.47 9.61 4.95
C HIS A 41 -2.50 10.65 4.47
N CYS A 42 -2.40 11.14 3.23
CA CYS A 42 -3.43 12.01 2.64
C CYS A 42 -4.76 11.28 2.46
N ASP A 43 -4.74 10.00 2.08
CA ASP A 43 -5.96 9.21 1.88
C ASP A 43 -6.65 8.94 3.23
N VAL A 44 -5.86 8.75 4.30
CA VAL A 44 -6.35 8.64 5.68
C VAL A 44 -6.99 9.95 6.17
N GLU A 45 -6.38 11.09 5.83
CA GLU A 45 -6.94 12.41 6.11
C GLU A 45 -8.27 12.62 5.38
N GLU A 46 -8.33 12.26 4.10
CA GLU A 46 -9.53 12.39 3.28
C GLU A 46 -10.67 11.52 3.80
N MET A 47 -10.40 10.26 4.16
CA MET A 47 -11.38 9.36 4.75
C MET A 47 -11.95 9.90 6.07
N ALA A 48 -11.09 10.43 6.95
CA ALA A 48 -11.54 11.07 8.19
C ALA A 48 -12.39 12.31 7.93
N ASN A 49 -12.02 13.12 6.93
CA ASN A 49 -12.79 14.31 6.55
C ASN A 49 -14.15 13.95 5.94
N ARG A 50 -14.26 12.84 5.20
CA ARG A 50 -15.55 12.36 4.69
C ARG A 50 -16.49 11.98 5.83
N LEU A 51 -16.01 11.21 6.82
CA LEU A 51 -16.81 10.88 8.01
C LEU A 51 -17.25 12.12 8.79
N LEU A 52 -16.36 13.11 8.92
CA LEU A 52 -16.69 14.37 9.59
C LEU A 52 -17.69 15.21 8.79
N ALA A 53 -17.60 15.22 7.46
CA ALA A 53 -18.55 15.92 6.61
C ALA A 53 -19.97 15.34 6.73
N ASP A 54 -20.10 14.02 6.82
CA ASP A 54 -21.39 13.34 7.05
C ASP A 54 -21.99 13.70 8.43
N CYS A 55 -21.16 14.11 9.38
CA CYS A 55 -21.54 14.55 10.72
C CYS A 55 -21.59 16.08 10.90
N ASP A 56 -21.56 16.86 9.80
CA ASP A 56 -21.50 18.34 9.82
C ASP A 56 -20.36 18.92 10.69
N ALA A 57 -19.26 18.18 10.81
CA ALA A 57 -18.13 18.52 11.66
C ALA A 57 -16.96 19.15 10.89
N LEU A 58 -16.13 19.93 11.61
CA LEU A 58 -14.97 20.61 11.02
C LEU A 58 -13.86 19.62 10.62
N PRO A 59 -13.20 19.81 9.46
CA PRO A 59 -12.18 18.90 8.94
C PRO A 59 -10.98 18.75 9.87
N VAL A 60 -10.29 17.61 9.79
CA VAL A 60 -9.10 17.34 10.58
C VAL A 60 -7.95 18.29 10.24
N GLY A 61 -7.05 18.52 11.20
CA GLY A 61 -5.86 19.34 10.96
C GLY A 61 -4.79 18.59 10.17
N LYS A 62 -3.90 19.30 9.47
CA LYS A 62 -2.82 18.73 8.62
C LYS A 62 -1.92 17.67 9.29
N ARG A 63 -1.77 17.71 10.61
CA ARG A 63 -0.94 16.75 11.37
C ARG A 63 -1.75 15.59 11.96
N TRP A 64 -3.07 15.61 11.79
CA TRP A 64 -3.97 14.64 12.40
C TRP A 64 -3.68 13.23 11.91
N ALA A 65 -3.59 13.00 10.59
CA ALA A 65 -3.35 11.67 10.03
C ALA A 65 -2.02 11.06 10.54
N ILE A 66 -0.94 11.85 10.56
CA ILE A 66 0.37 11.40 11.07
C ILE A 66 0.27 11.02 12.55
N ASN A 67 -0.40 11.84 13.36
CA ASN A 67 -0.57 11.57 14.78
C ASN A 67 -1.48 10.37 15.04
N PHE A 68 -2.57 10.23 14.27
CA PHE A 68 -3.47 9.08 14.29
C PHE A 68 -2.70 7.79 14.05
N ILE A 69 -1.92 7.71 12.97
CA ILE A 69 -1.12 6.52 12.65
C ILE A 69 -0.11 6.21 13.76
N LYS A 70 0.54 7.24 14.35
CA LYS A 70 1.48 7.04 15.46
C LYS A 70 0.83 6.48 16.74
N ARG A 71 -0.46 6.74 16.97
CA ARG A 71 -1.19 6.23 18.14
C ARG A 71 -1.64 4.77 17.96
N GLN A 72 -1.73 4.29 16.72
CA GLN A 72 -2.25 2.96 16.42
C GLN A 72 -1.11 1.93 16.31
N PRO A 73 -0.94 1.00 17.25
CA PRO A 73 0.15 0.01 17.21
C PRO A 73 0.03 -1.00 16.07
N GLN A 74 -1.18 -1.13 15.51
CA GLN A 74 -1.48 -2.01 14.38
C GLN A 74 -1.00 -1.42 13.04
N LEU A 75 -0.72 -0.11 12.98
CA LEU A 75 -0.33 0.57 11.76
C LEU A 75 1.13 1.01 11.82
N LYS A 76 1.79 1.02 10.66
CA LYS A 76 3.16 1.50 10.51
C LYS A 76 3.31 2.28 9.22
N MET A 77 3.92 3.46 9.33
CA MET A 77 4.36 4.20 8.14
C MET A 77 5.63 3.54 7.59
N ARG A 78 5.59 3.16 6.32
CA ARG A 78 6.73 2.58 5.60
C ARG A 78 7.00 3.37 4.33
N PHE A 79 8.28 3.45 3.98
CA PHE A 79 8.67 4.05 2.71
C PHE A 79 8.53 3.00 1.61
N GLN A 80 7.64 3.25 0.66
CA GLN A 80 7.55 2.47 -0.56
C GLN A 80 8.64 2.96 -1.52
N ARG A 81 9.67 2.15 -1.73
CA ARG A 81 10.70 2.41 -2.73
C ARG A 81 10.15 2.06 -4.11
N ARG A 82 10.43 2.93 -5.09
CA ARG A 82 10.32 2.57 -6.51
C ARG A 82 11.08 1.28 -6.78
N TYR A 83 10.53 0.49 -7.69
CA TYR A 83 11.26 -0.60 -8.33
C TYR A 83 12.57 -0.05 -8.91
N ASP A 84 13.59 -0.89 -8.92
CA ASP A 84 14.93 -0.50 -9.33
C ASP A 84 14.88 0.06 -10.75
N TYR A 85 15.05 1.37 -10.86
CA TYR A 85 15.02 2.11 -12.12
C TYR A 85 16.05 1.57 -13.12
N GLN A 86 17.07 0.85 -12.63
CA GLN A 86 18.00 0.12 -13.48
C GLN A 86 17.34 -1.04 -14.25
N ARG A 87 16.38 -1.77 -13.67
CA ARG A 87 15.67 -2.84 -14.40
C ARG A 87 14.78 -2.29 -15.52
N ALA A 88 14.11 -1.15 -15.30
CA ALA A 88 13.34 -0.47 -16.34
C ALA A 88 14.22 0.09 -17.48
N LYS A 89 15.47 0.50 -17.18
CA LYS A 89 16.43 0.92 -18.20
C LYS A 89 16.99 -0.24 -19.04
N CYS A 90 16.97 -1.45 -18.50
CA CYS A 90 17.36 -2.66 -19.22
C CYS A 90 16.23 -3.21 -20.11
N GLU A 91 15.07 -2.56 -20.18
CA GLU A 91 14.01 -2.83 -21.16
C GLU A 91 14.36 -2.24 -22.54
N ASP A 92 15.59 -2.48 -23.01
CA ASP A 92 15.92 -2.24 -24.41
C ASP A 92 15.13 -3.25 -25.26
N LEU A 93 14.23 -2.75 -26.11
CA LEU A 93 13.44 -3.57 -27.02
C LEU A 93 14.31 -4.53 -27.83
N ILE A 94 15.54 -4.12 -28.17
CA ILE A 94 16.50 -4.97 -28.89
C ILE A 94 16.98 -6.11 -28.00
N ALA A 95 17.34 -5.83 -26.74
CA ALA A 95 17.78 -6.85 -25.79
C ALA A 95 16.66 -7.85 -25.45
N ILE A 96 15.42 -7.36 -25.30
CA ILE A 96 14.23 -8.19 -25.06
C ILE A 96 13.96 -9.10 -26.28
N CYS A 97 13.92 -8.53 -27.50
CA CYS A 97 13.73 -9.31 -28.72
C CYS A 97 14.83 -10.35 -28.93
N ASN A 98 16.09 -9.99 -28.69
CA ASN A 98 17.21 -10.92 -28.78
C ASN A 98 17.12 -12.05 -27.75
N TRP A 99 16.65 -11.75 -26.53
CA TRP A 99 16.41 -12.76 -25.51
C TRP A 99 15.31 -13.74 -25.91
N PHE A 100 14.14 -13.25 -26.36
CA PHE A 100 13.06 -14.12 -26.84
C PHE A 100 13.50 -14.98 -28.03
N ARG A 101 14.24 -14.40 -28.98
CA ARG A 101 14.80 -15.14 -30.11
C ARG A 101 15.78 -16.23 -29.67
N LEU A 102 16.57 -15.98 -28.62
CA LEU A 102 17.48 -16.97 -28.04
C LEU A 102 16.69 -18.09 -27.35
N VAL A 103 15.62 -17.76 -26.64
CA VAL A 103 14.71 -18.74 -26.02
C VAL A 103 14.05 -19.62 -27.08
N GLU A 104 13.50 -19.04 -28.15
CA GLU A 104 12.92 -19.79 -29.29
C GLU A 104 13.93 -20.75 -29.92
N ASN A 105 15.17 -20.30 -30.13
CA ASN A 105 16.23 -21.13 -30.68
C ASN A 105 16.58 -22.31 -29.75
N ILE A 106 16.56 -22.11 -28.43
CA ILE A 106 16.81 -23.18 -27.44
C ILE A 106 15.63 -24.16 -27.43
N ILE A 107 14.39 -23.68 -27.43
CA ILE A 107 13.19 -24.51 -27.51
C ILE A 107 13.25 -25.40 -28.77
N ALA A 108 13.58 -24.81 -29.92
CA ALA A 108 13.72 -25.54 -31.18
C ALA A 108 14.89 -26.53 -31.16
N LYS A 109 16.04 -26.15 -30.61
CA LYS A 109 17.25 -27.00 -30.55
C LYS A 109 17.06 -28.23 -29.68
N TYR A 110 16.36 -28.08 -28.55
CA TYR A 110 16.16 -29.16 -27.58
C TYR A 110 14.79 -29.82 -27.68
N GLY A 111 13.93 -29.38 -28.61
CA GLY A 111 12.59 -29.94 -28.81
C GLY A 111 11.70 -29.81 -27.58
N ILE A 112 11.83 -28.72 -26.82
CA ILE A 112 11.05 -28.48 -25.60
C ILE A 112 9.58 -28.32 -26.00
N ARG A 113 8.70 -29.15 -25.43
CA ARG A 113 7.26 -29.02 -25.69
C ARG A 113 6.70 -27.84 -24.93
N SER A 114 5.66 -27.21 -25.48
CA SER A 114 4.90 -26.16 -24.78
C SER A 114 4.42 -26.61 -23.39
N ASP A 115 4.08 -27.88 -23.26
CA ASP A 115 3.57 -28.49 -22.03
C ASP A 115 4.64 -28.58 -20.92
N ASP A 116 5.92 -28.47 -21.29
CA ASP A 116 7.06 -28.46 -20.37
C ASP A 116 7.51 -27.02 -20.01
N ILE A 117 6.83 -26.00 -20.55
CA ILE A 117 7.10 -24.59 -20.27
C ILE A 117 6.16 -24.13 -19.16
N TRP A 118 6.70 -24.09 -17.94
CA TRP A 118 5.97 -23.61 -16.77
C TRP A 118 6.28 -22.12 -16.56
N ASN A 119 5.24 -21.31 -16.37
CA ASN A 119 5.43 -19.93 -15.92
C ASN A 119 6.11 -19.96 -14.54
N PHE A 120 7.19 -19.21 -14.41
CA PHE A 120 7.70 -18.86 -13.09
C PHE A 120 6.67 -17.91 -12.46
N ASP A 121 6.05 -18.31 -11.35
CA ASP A 121 4.96 -17.61 -10.68
C ASP A 121 5.45 -16.35 -9.95
N GLU A 122 6.25 -15.51 -10.61
CA GLU A 122 6.62 -14.22 -10.05
C GLU A 122 5.47 -13.22 -10.22
N THR A 123 4.74 -13.07 -9.12
CA THR A 123 3.85 -11.95 -8.75
C THR A 123 4.05 -10.70 -9.63
N GLY A 124 3.08 -10.41 -10.50
CA GLY A 124 3.07 -9.23 -11.35
C GLY A 124 3.05 -7.93 -10.54
N PHE A 125 3.92 -6.99 -10.91
CA PHE A 125 3.97 -5.65 -10.35
C PHE A 125 3.29 -4.66 -11.30
N MET A 126 2.65 -3.64 -10.73
CA MET A 126 1.94 -2.63 -11.51
C MET A 126 2.92 -1.67 -12.19
N ILE A 127 3.16 -1.86 -13.49
CA ILE A 127 3.91 -0.92 -14.33
C ILE A 127 3.14 0.41 -14.40
N GLY A 128 3.83 1.53 -14.22
CA GLY A 128 3.26 2.88 -14.37
C GLY A 128 2.69 3.55 -13.11
N MET A 129 2.33 2.81 -12.05
CA MET A 129 1.76 3.41 -10.82
C MET A 129 2.75 3.51 -9.64
N ILE A 130 4.04 3.23 -9.90
CA ILE A 130 5.06 3.12 -8.85
C ILE A 130 5.62 4.52 -8.51
N SER A 131 4.90 5.31 -7.72
CA SER A 131 5.46 6.54 -7.13
C SER A 131 6.17 6.20 -5.81
N SER A 132 7.40 6.69 -5.62
CA SER A 132 8.06 6.64 -4.31
C SER A 132 7.25 7.47 -3.31
N GLY A 133 6.98 6.95 -2.12
CA GLY A 133 6.16 7.65 -1.13
C GLY A 133 6.07 6.96 0.21
N ILE A 134 5.63 7.70 1.24
CA ILE A 134 5.30 7.14 2.54
C ILE A 134 3.88 6.59 2.48
N VAL A 135 3.76 5.29 2.73
CA VAL A 135 2.48 4.58 2.79
C VAL A 135 2.27 4.01 4.20
N VAL A 136 1.01 3.74 4.53
CA VAL A 136 0.57 3.16 5.79
C VAL A 136 0.27 1.69 5.54
N THR A 137 0.89 0.81 6.33
CA THR A 137 0.71 -0.64 6.23
C THR A 137 0.42 -1.24 7.60
N SER A 138 0.03 -2.50 7.64
CA SER A 138 0.04 -3.29 8.87
C SER A 138 1.45 -3.27 9.51
N SER A 139 1.49 -3.23 10.84
CA SER A 139 2.73 -3.33 11.61
C SER A 139 3.39 -4.71 11.49
N GLU A 140 2.59 -5.77 11.33
CA GLU A 140 3.02 -7.18 11.20
C GLU A 140 3.68 -7.49 9.84
N ARG A 141 3.48 -6.63 8.83
CA ARG A 141 4.02 -6.87 7.49
C ARG A 141 5.55 -6.84 7.51
N HIS A 142 6.23 -7.96 7.27
CA HIS A 142 7.70 -8.01 7.31
C HIS A 142 8.38 -7.31 6.12
N ARG A 143 7.79 -7.40 4.92
CA ARG A 143 8.38 -6.86 3.67
C ARG A 143 7.91 -5.43 3.40
N ASN A 144 8.72 -4.66 2.67
CA ASN A 144 8.27 -3.37 2.17
C ASN A 144 7.08 -3.56 1.23
N PRO A 145 6.04 -2.71 1.33
CA PRO A 145 4.88 -2.79 0.47
C PRO A 145 5.29 -2.64 -1.00
N LYS A 146 4.71 -3.49 -1.84
CA LYS A 146 4.75 -3.40 -3.29
C LYS A 146 3.31 -3.35 -3.78
N SER A 147 3.01 -2.50 -4.75
CA SER A 147 1.72 -2.52 -5.44
C SER A 147 1.66 -3.75 -6.35
N VAL A 148 0.64 -4.57 -6.14
CA VAL A 148 0.45 -5.85 -6.85
C VAL A 148 -0.61 -5.67 -7.94
N GLN A 149 -0.41 -6.27 -9.10
CA GLN A 149 -1.53 -6.51 -10.03
C GLN A 149 -2.11 -7.89 -9.76
N PRO A 150 -3.45 -8.05 -9.69
CA PRO A 150 -4.04 -9.36 -9.90
C PRO A 150 -3.70 -9.76 -11.34
N GLY A 151 -2.77 -10.71 -11.51
CA GLY A 151 -2.61 -11.37 -12.80
C GLY A 151 -3.87 -12.18 -13.07
N ASP A 152 -4.32 -12.18 -14.32
CA ASP A 152 -5.45 -12.99 -14.78
C ASP A 152 -5.20 -14.45 -14.38
N ARG A 153 -5.99 -14.92 -13.42
CA ARG A 153 -6.09 -16.33 -13.05
C ARG A 153 -7.26 -16.91 -13.82
N GLU A 154 -7.04 -17.14 -15.11
CA GLU A 154 -7.82 -18.09 -15.92
C GLU A 154 -6.87 -19.02 -16.66
#